data_AF-A0A7W0GTS5-F1
#
_entry.id   AF-A0A7W0GTS5-F1
#
_cell.length_a   1.000
_cell.length_b   1.000
_cell.length_c   1.000
_cell.angle_alpha   90.00
_cell.angle_beta   90.00
_cell.angle_gamma   90.00
#
_symmetry.space_group_name_H-M   'P 1'
#
loop_
_entity.id
_entity.type
_entity.pdbx_description
1 polymer ?
#
loop_
_entity_poly.entity_id
_entity_poly.type
_entity_poly.pdbx_seq_one_letter_code
_entity_poly.pdbx_strand_id
1 'polypeptide(L)'
;ELREDFHQTYPLSANGRLSLENLNGGVRIAVWDRDEVQVNAVKRAYRRERLNEAKIEVNATADAIRVKTTYPDWNQTFTDEQKGRDNNPALVDYSLTVPRKARLESIDLVNGSLDVEGVEGDVKASSVNGRLTARGLAGVAKLSTVNGTLEATFTQLDGAKPISLGSVNGSVLLIIPSDANAIVRASTVHGAISNEFGLQVQHGDYVGHELYGQLGNGGPRIKLGNVNGRISIKHAQDGRKVSTATGLLTLKDKDKNKGYGPGHGEGSEGDEERDRAQRQMSAEDRREALEARRAERTQRAEAARVNREVQVEVQREVEQAIREAQREIARAQREIERETQREVRERVRREVRGQSEGVGEGKGSGKGYGHKGLTERESKTFSIAGSPHVNIVTFDGAVTVRGWDKPEVMYTATKRGGDEQELKQVAIQTEQQGSSVSIIAKSEESNGAASLDVYVPRNSTLHVSSQDGELNLEGVSGELTLRTGDGSIKVTNGGGQLQVNTGDGEIRIASFEGQVDARTGDGSISLDGKFTGLAARTGDGNISLSVPSNSDFTIETNAEGIDNAGMTISEDIAPSKRVKRWRVGRGGNVFVLNTGDGRIVLNSR
;
A
#
# COMPACT_ATOMS: atom_id res chain seq x y z
N GLU A 1 -33.01 -24.00 -0.62
CA GLU A 1 -31.90 -23.35 0.12
C GLU A 1 -32.08 -23.67 1.61
N LEU A 2 -31.02 -24.11 2.27
CA LEU A 2 -30.98 -24.39 3.70
C LEU A 2 -30.52 -23.14 4.44
N ARG A 3 -31.01 -22.99 5.68
CA ARG A 3 -30.73 -21.84 6.54
C ARG A 3 -30.39 -22.31 7.96
N GLU A 4 -29.43 -21.65 8.57
CA GLU A 4 -29.07 -21.82 9.98
C GLU A 4 -28.83 -20.43 10.59
N ASP A 5 -29.49 -20.16 11.71
CA ASP A 5 -29.41 -18.87 12.41
C ASP A 5 -28.51 -19.01 13.64
N PHE A 6 -27.66 -18.01 13.86
CA PHE A 6 -26.82 -17.85 15.04
C PHE A 6 -27.20 -16.54 15.73
N HIS A 7 -27.48 -16.59 17.03
CA HIS A 7 -27.86 -15.45 17.82
C HIS A 7 -27.15 -15.53 19.17
N GLN A 8 -26.22 -14.62 19.43
CA GLN A 8 -25.50 -14.54 20.70
C GLN A 8 -25.28 -13.10 21.10
N THR A 9 -25.21 -12.85 22.40
CA THR A 9 -24.87 -11.54 22.97
C THR A 9 -23.66 -11.70 23.88
N TYR A 10 -22.72 -10.77 23.78
CA TYR A 10 -21.48 -10.79 24.54
C TYR A 10 -21.28 -9.46 25.26
N PRO A 11 -20.68 -9.43 26.46
CA PRO A 11 -20.29 -8.16 27.09
C PRO A 11 -19.24 -7.47 26.24
N LEU A 12 -19.34 -6.14 26.12
CA LEU A 12 -18.34 -5.31 25.44
C LEU A 12 -18.41 -3.90 26.00
N SER A 13 -17.31 -3.40 26.56
CA SER A 13 -17.23 -2.05 27.11
C SER A 13 -17.59 -0.99 26.06
N ALA A 14 -18.05 0.18 26.50
CA ALA A 14 -18.49 1.26 25.61
C ALA A 14 -17.47 1.63 24.52
N ASN A 15 -16.16 1.51 24.81
CA ASN A 15 -15.06 1.79 23.87
C ASN A 15 -14.37 0.52 23.36
N GLY A 16 -14.99 -0.65 23.57
CA GLY A 16 -14.43 -1.94 23.22
C GLY A 16 -14.19 -2.09 21.73
N ARG A 17 -13.30 -3.01 21.38
CA ARG A 17 -12.87 -3.26 20.00
C ARG A 17 -13.67 -4.39 19.37
N LEU A 18 -14.11 -4.19 18.15
CA LEU A 18 -14.75 -5.22 17.33
C LEU A 18 -13.92 -5.46 16.07
N SER A 19 -13.60 -6.73 15.83
CA SER A 19 -13.00 -7.21 14.59
C SER A 19 -13.89 -8.30 13.97
N LEU A 20 -14.13 -8.21 12.65
CA LEU A 20 -14.92 -9.18 11.90
C LEU A 20 -14.22 -9.54 10.58
N GLU A 21 -14.02 -10.83 10.35
CA GLU A 21 -13.54 -11.39 9.07
C GLU A 21 -14.63 -12.26 8.44
N ASN A 22 -15.07 -11.89 7.23
CA ASN A 22 -16.07 -12.67 6.49
C ASN A 22 -15.73 -12.79 4.99
N LEU A 23 -15.80 -14.01 4.47
CA LEU A 23 -15.52 -14.29 3.07
C LEU A 23 -16.73 -13.97 2.18
N ASN A 24 -17.94 -14.31 2.62
CA ASN A 24 -19.13 -14.20 1.79
C ASN A 24 -20.38 -13.85 2.63
N GLY A 25 -21.11 -12.83 2.18
CA GLY A 25 -22.32 -12.34 2.84
C GLY A 25 -22.17 -10.91 3.34
N GLY A 26 -23.31 -10.22 3.47
CA GLY A 26 -23.36 -8.84 3.90
C GLY A 26 -23.15 -8.69 5.40
N VAL A 27 -22.64 -7.55 5.81
CA VAL A 27 -22.49 -7.18 7.23
C VAL A 27 -23.20 -5.88 7.46
N ARG A 28 -24.12 -5.88 8.43
CA ARG A 28 -24.75 -4.68 8.95
C ARG A 28 -24.28 -4.46 10.39
N ILE A 29 -23.86 -3.24 10.70
CA ILE A 29 -23.45 -2.82 12.04
C ILE A 29 -24.27 -1.61 12.42
N ALA A 30 -25.04 -1.74 13.51
CA ALA A 30 -25.79 -0.67 14.13
C ALA A 30 -25.29 -0.43 15.55
N VAL A 31 -25.67 0.71 16.14
CA VAL A 31 -25.26 1.08 17.50
C VAL A 31 -26.42 1.09 18.49
N TRP A 32 -26.09 0.93 19.78
CA TRP A 32 -26.97 1.16 20.92
C TRP A 32 -26.19 1.74 22.12
N ASP A 33 -26.91 2.05 23.20
CA ASP A 33 -26.36 2.64 24.42
C ASP A 33 -26.15 1.59 25.54
N ARG A 34 -25.80 0.36 25.17
CA ARG A 34 -25.51 -0.75 26.10
C ARG A 34 -24.06 -1.21 25.95
N ASP A 35 -23.47 -1.64 27.07
CA ASP A 35 -22.11 -2.21 27.13
C ASP A 35 -22.11 -3.72 26.80
N GLU A 36 -22.74 -4.05 25.68
CA GLU A 36 -22.79 -5.40 25.15
C GLU A 36 -22.81 -5.33 23.61
N VAL A 37 -22.49 -6.44 22.96
CA VAL A 37 -22.56 -6.60 21.51
C VAL A 37 -23.47 -7.78 21.19
N GLN A 38 -24.46 -7.54 20.34
CA GLN A 38 -25.30 -8.59 19.80
C GLN A 38 -24.74 -9.03 18.44
N VAL A 39 -24.47 -10.33 18.32
CA VAL A 39 -23.98 -10.98 17.10
C VAL A 39 -25.06 -11.89 16.54
N ASN A 40 -25.72 -11.42 15.48
CA ASN A 40 -26.65 -12.21 14.70
C ASN A 40 -26.00 -12.62 13.40
N ALA A 41 -26.10 -13.89 13.03
CA ALA A 41 -25.66 -14.36 11.72
C ALA A 41 -26.67 -15.32 11.12
N VAL A 42 -26.84 -15.25 9.80
CA VAL A 42 -27.69 -16.16 9.03
C VAL A 42 -26.83 -16.84 7.98
N LYS A 43 -26.60 -18.14 8.18
CA LYS A 43 -25.91 -18.99 7.21
C LYS A 43 -26.91 -19.52 6.19
N ARG A 44 -26.57 -19.45 4.91
CA ARG A 44 -27.35 -20.02 3.80
C ARG A 44 -26.50 -20.82 2.84
N ALA A 45 -27.00 -21.97 2.42
CA ALA A 45 -26.38 -22.79 1.39
C ALA A 45 -27.41 -23.73 0.75
N TYR A 46 -27.15 -24.25 -0.44
CA TYR A 46 -28.06 -25.22 -1.08
C TYR A 46 -27.89 -26.64 -0.54
N ARG A 47 -26.69 -27.00 -0.05
CA ARG A 47 -26.37 -28.31 0.52
C ARG A 47 -26.00 -28.21 1.99
N ARG A 48 -26.38 -29.24 2.77
CA ARG A 48 -26.12 -29.28 4.21
C ARG A 48 -24.64 -29.32 4.54
N GLU A 49 -23.88 -30.06 3.74
CA GLU A 49 -22.41 -30.13 3.84
C GLU A 49 -21.79 -28.74 3.75
N ARG A 50 -22.11 -27.99 2.68
CA ARG A 50 -21.66 -26.59 2.49
C ARG A 50 -22.09 -25.66 3.61
N LEU A 51 -23.29 -25.85 4.16
CA LEU A 51 -23.76 -25.08 5.32
C LEU A 51 -22.91 -25.35 6.57
N ASN A 52 -22.52 -26.61 6.80
CA ASN A 52 -21.73 -27.02 7.97
C ASN A 52 -20.24 -26.67 7.84
N GLU A 53 -19.75 -26.49 6.61
CA GLU A 53 -18.38 -26.06 6.30
C GLU A 53 -18.07 -24.65 6.80
N ALA A 54 -19.05 -23.75 6.75
CA ALA A 54 -18.89 -22.40 7.31
C ALA A 54 -19.02 -22.44 8.84
N LYS A 55 -17.92 -22.16 9.54
CA LYS A 55 -17.90 -22.10 11.00
C LYS A 55 -17.74 -20.66 11.45
N ILE A 56 -18.60 -20.24 12.38
CA ILE A 56 -18.55 -18.93 13.01
C ILE A 56 -17.82 -19.09 14.34
N GLU A 57 -16.64 -18.50 14.43
CA GLU A 57 -15.82 -18.48 15.63
C GLU A 57 -15.92 -17.09 16.27
N VAL A 58 -16.37 -17.04 17.52
CA VAL A 58 -16.49 -15.79 18.28
C VAL A 58 -15.64 -15.88 19.54
N ASN A 59 -14.64 -15.00 19.64
CA ASN A 59 -13.85 -14.81 20.84
C ASN A 59 -14.20 -13.45 21.43
N ALA A 60 -14.82 -13.44 22.61
CA ALA A 60 -15.27 -12.23 23.26
C ALA A 60 -14.67 -12.10 24.66
N THR A 61 -14.21 -10.89 24.96
CA THR A 61 -13.76 -10.41 26.26
C THR A 61 -14.51 -9.13 26.60
N ALA A 62 -14.34 -8.60 27.80
CA ALA A 62 -14.98 -7.33 28.19
C ALA A 62 -14.54 -6.14 27.31
N ASP A 63 -13.36 -6.18 26.70
CA ASP A 63 -12.79 -5.04 25.95
C ASP A 63 -12.60 -5.28 24.45
N ALA A 64 -12.76 -6.53 24.00
CA ALA A 64 -12.60 -6.89 22.60
C ALA A 64 -13.47 -8.09 22.22
N ILE A 65 -14.04 -8.04 21.02
CA ILE A 65 -14.72 -9.15 20.36
C ILE A 65 -14.14 -9.36 18.96
N ARG A 66 -13.81 -10.61 18.64
CA ARG A 66 -13.37 -11.05 17.32
C ARG A 66 -14.36 -12.10 16.79
N VAL A 67 -14.94 -11.80 15.64
CA VAL A 67 -15.84 -12.69 14.89
C VAL A 67 -15.14 -13.13 13.62
N LYS A 68 -14.98 -14.43 13.39
CA LYS A 68 -14.34 -14.96 12.19
C LYS A 68 -15.18 -16.07 11.58
N THR A 69 -15.41 -15.97 10.27
CA THR A 69 -16.01 -17.08 9.51
C THR A 69 -14.91 -17.88 8.83
N THR A 70 -14.77 -19.16 9.18
CA THR A 70 -13.81 -20.08 8.56
C THR A 70 -14.52 -21.02 7.59
N TYR A 71 -13.83 -21.34 6.48
CA TYR A 71 -14.26 -22.27 5.43
C TYR A 71 -13.15 -23.28 5.18
N PRO A 72 -13.43 -24.47 4.63
CA PRO A 72 -12.39 -25.41 4.20
C PRO A 72 -11.60 -24.89 2.99
N ASP A 73 -10.31 -25.15 2.96
CA ASP A 73 -9.38 -24.58 1.97
C ASP A 73 -9.49 -25.17 0.55
N TRP A 74 -10.19 -26.30 0.38
CA TRP A 74 -10.11 -27.12 -0.84
C TRP A 74 -11.18 -26.83 -1.92
N ASN A 75 -12.17 -25.95 -1.68
CA ASN A 75 -13.19 -25.65 -2.70
C ASN A 75 -14.01 -24.36 -2.44
N GLN A 76 -13.43 -23.20 -2.76
CA GLN A 76 -14.06 -21.87 -2.60
C GLN A 76 -14.57 -21.27 -3.93
N THR A 77 -14.83 -22.11 -4.94
CA THR A 77 -15.30 -21.63 -6.25
C THR A 77 -16.75 -21.16 -6.17
N PHE A 78 -16.99 -19.89 -6.49
CA PHE A 78 -18.33 -19.31 -6.60
C PHE A 78 -18.75 -19.29 -8.08
N THR A 79 -19.89 -19.91 -8.41
CA THR A 79 -20.43 -19.88 -9.77
C THR A 79 -21.91 -19.51 -9.79
N ASP A 80 -22.29 -18.70 -10.78
CA ASP A 80 -23.68 -18.36 -11.10
C ASP A 80 -24.29 -19.34 -12.11
N GLU A 81 -23.52 -20.31 -12.60
CA GLU A 81 -24.02 -21.35 -13.51
C GLU A 81 -25.01 -22.28 -12.80
N GLN A 82 -26.14 -22.52 -13.46
CA GLN A 82 -27.25 -23.31 -12.92
C GLN A 82 -26.84 -24.74 -12.54
N LYS A 83 -25.81 -25.32 -13.19
CA LYS A 83 -25.28 -26.66 -12.89
C LYS A 83 -24.32 -26.70 -11.69
N GLY A 84 -23.75 -25.56 -11.27
CA GLY A 84 -22.74 -25.48 -10.21
C GLY A 84 -23.19 -24.78 -8.92
N ARG A 85 -24.26 -23.98 -8.99
CA ARG A 85 -24.76 -23.15 -7.88
C ARG A 85 -25.07 -23.91 -6.60
N ASP A 86 -25.53 -25.16 -6.72
CA ASP A 86 -25.84 -26.01 -5.57
C ASP A 86 -24.61 -26.35 -4.72
N ASN A 87 -23.41 -26.21 -5.29
CA ASN A 87 -22.14 -26.51 -4.65
C ASN A 87 -21.38 -25.25 -4.21
N ASN A 88 -22.00 -24.06 -4.25
CA ASN A 88 -21.34 -22.85 -3.76
C ASN A 88 -21.10 -22.93 -2.24
N PRO A 89 -19.98 -22.37 -1.74
CA PRO A 89 -19.75 -22.21 -0.30
C PRO A 89 -20.89 -21.45 0.38
N ALA A 90 -21.11 -21.71 1.66
CA ALA A 90 -22.16 -21.03 2.40
C ALA A 90 -21.96 -19.51 2.43
N LEU A 91 -23.06 -18.78 2.35
CA LEU A 91 -23.11 -17.34 2.57
C LEU A 91 -23.47 -17.08 4.03
N VAL A 92 -22.77 -16.16 4.69
CA VAL A 92 -23.01 -15.80 6.09
C VAL A 92 -23.28 -14.30 6.17
N ASP A 93 -24.54 -13.92 6.35
CA ASP A 93 -24.90 -12.53 6.60
C ASP A 93 -24.81 -12.23 8.09
N TYR A 94 -24.15 -11.13 8.46
CA TYR A 94 -24.06 -10.67 9.84
C TYR A 94 -24.93 -9.43 10.07
N SER A 95 -25.55 -9.38 11.24
CA SER A 95 -26.18 -8.18 11.80
C SER A 95 -25.68 -8.00 13.23
N LEU A 96 -24.82 -7.00 13.40
CA LEU A 96 -24.16 -6.66 14.65
C LEU A 96 -24.83 -5.42 15.26
N THR A 97 -25.06 -5.43 16.58
CA THR A 97 -25.41 -4.22 17.33
C THR A 97 -24.34 -3.99 18.39
N VAL A 98 -23.66 -2.85 18.34
CA VAL A 98 -22.48 -2.54 19.18
C VAL A 98 -22.69 -1.29 20.04
N PRO A 99 -21.93 -1.09 21.12
CA PRO A 99 -21.93 0.19 21.84
C PRO A 99 -21.58 1.35 20.92
N ARG A 100 -22.22 2.51 21.11
CA ARG A 100 -22.06 3.70 20.24
C ARG A 100 -20.62 4.17 20.04
N LYS A 101 -19.79 4.05 21.08
CA LYS A 101 -18.38 4.46 21.09
C LYS A 101 -17.41 3.31 20.79
N ALA A 102 -17.93 2.14 20.45
CA ALA A 102 -17.10 0.98 20.12
C ALA A 102 -16.22 1.28 18.91
N ARG A 103 -15.02 0.71 18.91
CA ARG A 103 -14.05 0.87 17.83
C ARG A 103 -14.11 -0.35 16.92
N LEU A 104 -14.42 -0.12 15.64
CA LEU A 104 -14.35 -1.15 14.61
C LEU A 104 -12.90 -1.22 14.13
N GLU A 105 -12.10 -2.09 14.76
CA GLU A 105 -10.65 -2.16 14.56
C GLU A 105 -10.29 -2.81 13.21
N SER A 106 -11.03 -3.83 12.79
CA SER A 106 -10.88 -4.43 11.47
C SER A 106 -12.17 -5.12 11.03
N ILE A 107 -12.86 -4.56 10.04
CA ILE A 107 -13.99 -5.23 9.37
C ILE A 107 -13.55 -5.58 7.95
N ASP A 108 -13.20 -6.83 7.72
CA ASP A 108 -12.61 -7.31 6.47
C ASP A 108 -13.54 -8.26 5.74
N LEU A 109 -13.99 -7.82 4.56
CA LEU A 109 -14.90 -8.55 3.69
C LEU A 109 -14.24 -8.89 2.36
N VAL A 110 -14.53 -10.07 1.83
CA VAL A 110 -14.10 -10.42 0.46
C VAL A 110 -15.26 -10.25 -0.52
N ASN A 111 -16.41 -10.90 -0.28
CA ASN A 111 -17.58 -10.83 -1.14
C ASN A 111 -18.82 -10.44 -0.31
N GLY A 112 -19.09 -9.15 -0.19
CA GLY A 112 -20.18 -8.68 0.65
C GLY A 112 -20.27 -7.17 0.78
N SER A 113 -21.47 -6.67 0.99
CA SER A 113 -21.70 -5.27 1.33
C SER A 113 -21.52 -5.04 2.83
N LEU A 114 -20.93 -3.91 3.19
CA LEU A 114 -20.85 -3.42 4.56
C LEU A 114 -21.76 -2.20 4.73
N ASP A 115 -22.63 -2.21 5.74
CA ASP A 115 -23.45 -1.07 6.15
C ASP A 115 -23.18 -0.77 7.64
N VAL A 116 -22.61 0.40 7.94
CA VAL A 116 -22.28 0.85 9.29
C VAL A 116 -23.11 2.09 9.62
N GLU A 117 -23.82 2.07 10.75
CA GLU A 117 -24.74 3.14 11.13
C GLU A 117 -24.48 3.65 12.56
N GLY A 118 -24.15 4.94 12.68
CA GLY A 118 -24.16 5.69 13.95
C GLY A 118 -22.95 5.49 14.87
N VAL A 119 -21.86 4.90 14.36
CA VAL A 119 -20.63 4.65 15.14
C VAL A 119 -19.86 5.96 15.40
N GLU A 120 -19.69 6.29 16.68
CA GLU A 120 -18.91 7.46 17.12
C GLU A 120 -17.42 7.14 17.37
N GLY A 121 -17.11 5.85 17.58
CA GLY A 121 -15.75 5.35 17.67
C GLY A 121 -15.04 5.30 16.32
N ASP A 122 -13.79 4.83 16.34
CA ASP A 122 -12.96 4.72 15.14
C ASP A 122 -13.43 3.54 14.28
N VAL A 123 -13.40 3.71 12.96
CA VAL A 123 -13.84 2.70 11.99
C VAL A 123 -12.76 2.42 10.96
N LYS A 124 -12.22 1.21 11.00
CA LYS A 124 -11.36 0.65 9.96
C LYS A 124 -12.06 -0.53 9.30
N ALA A 125 -12.30 -0.42 8.00
CA ALA A 125 -12.99 -1.46 7.25
C ALA A 125 -12.48 -1.55 5.81
N SER A 126 -12.39 -2.78 5.30
CA SER A 126 -11.96 -3.08 3.95
C SER A 126 -12.90 -4.08 3.28
N SER A 127 -13.17 -3.91 1.99
CA SER A 127 -13.94 -4.87 1.19
C SER A 127 -13.33 -5.09 -0.19
N VAL A 128 -13.12 -6.34 -0.61
CA VAL A 128 -12.61 -6.62 -1.96
C VAL A 128 -13.72 -6.39 -2.99
N ASN A 129 -14.86 -7.05 -2.84
CA ASN A 129 -15.99 -6.97 -3.76
C ASN A 129 -17.28 -6.66 -2.99
N GLY A 130 -17.77 -5.43 -3.12
CA GLY A 130 -19.03 -5.03 -2.52
C GLY A 130 -19.11 -3.54 -2.17
N ARG A 131 -20.33 -3.09 -1.88
CA ARG A 131 -20.58 -1.71 -1.45
C ARG A 131 -20.19 -1.53 0.01
N LEU A 132 -19.49 -0.46 0.34
CA LEU A 132 -19.24 -0.02 1.71
C LEU A 132 -20.02 1.28 1.96
N THR A 133 -20.97 1.24 2.89
CA THR A 133 -21.74 2.40 3.32
C THR A 133 -21.49 2.61 4.81
N ALA A 134 -21.12 3.83 5.20
CA ALA A 134 -20.92 4.20 6.59
C ALA A 134 -21.58 5.55 6.86
N ARG A 135 -22.59 5.57 7.73
CA ARG A 135 -23.43 6.74 8.00
C ARG A 135 -23.35 7.15 9.46
N GLY A 136 -23.37 8.45 9.70
CA GLY A 136 -23.39 8.99 11.06
C GLY A 136 -22.06 8.83 11.80
N LEU A 137 -20.94 8.89 11.08
CA LEU A 137 -19.61 8.73 11.67
C LEU A 137 -19.17 10.01 12.42
N ALA A 138 -18.39 9.82 13.49
CA ALA A 138 -17.74 10.91 14.23
C ALA A 138 -16.28 10.64 14.64
N GLY A 139 -15.79 9.41 14.47
CA GLY A 139 -14.43 9.00 14.80
C GLY A 139 -13.45 9.08 13.63
N VAL A 140 -12.28 8.47 13.81
CA VAL A 140 -11.34 8.19 12.70
C VAL A 140 -12.03 7.24 11.72
N ALA A 141 -11.80 7.43 10.42
CA ALA A 141 -12.31 6.52 9.41
C ALA A 141 -11.21 6.15 8.41
N LYS A 142 -10.90 4.85 8.30
CA LYS A 142 -10.07 4.28 7.24
C LYS A 142 -10.91 3.24 6.50
N LEU A 143 -11.53 3.64 5.40
CA LEU A 143 -12.45 2.80 4.63
C LEU A 143 -11.87 2.57 3.24
N SER A 144 -11.77 1.31 2.81
CA SER A 144 -11.27 0.99 1.48
C SER A 144 -12.07 -0.10 0.78
N THR A 145 -12.16 -0.02 -0.55
CA THR A 145 -12.70 -1.10 -1.36
C THR A 145 -11.96 -1.31 -2.69
N VAL A 146 -11.89 -2.54 -3.20
CA VAL A 146 -11.28 -2.78 -4.53
C VAL A 146 -12.32 -2.60 -5.63
N ASN A 147 -13.43 -3.33 -5.57
CA ASN A 147 -14.51 -3.27 -6.56
C ASN A 147 -15.85 -2.97 -5.86
N GLY A 148 -16.29 -1.73 -5.94
CA GLY A 148 -17.54 -1.32 -5.29
C GLY A 148 -17.63 0.16 -4.97
N THR A 149 -18.83 0.59 -4.62
CA THR A 149 -19.10 1.98 -4.20
C THR A 149 -18.78 2.16 -2.72
N LEU A 150 -18.08 3.24 -2.38
CA LEU A 150 -17.82 3.66 -1.01
C LEU A 150 -18.59 4.96 -0.73
N GLU A 151 -19.49 4.93 0.25
CA GLU A 151 -20.22 6.09 0.75
C GLU A 151 -19.95 6.28 2.24
N ALA A 152 -19.46 7.46 2.62
CA ALA A 152 -19.21 7.82 4.01
C ALA A 152 -19.88 9.16 4.35
N THR A 153 -20.67 9.18 5.43
CA THR A 153 -21.35 10.38 5.94
C THR A 153 -20.96 10.65 7.38
N PHE A 154 -20.50 11.87 7.64
CA PHE A 154 -20.08 12.32 8.97
C PHE A 154 -21.08 13.32 9.55
N THR A 155 -21.43 13.16 10.83
CA THR A 155 -22.28 14.11 11.58
C THR A 155 -21.46 15.26 12.15
N GLN A 156 -20.18 14.99 12.45
CA GLN A 156 -19.22 15.97 12.94
C GLN A 156 -17.81 15.57 12.50
N LEU A 157 -16.93 16.57 12.40
CA LEU A 157 -15.50 16.38 12.16
C LEU A 157 -14.74 16.86 13.39
N ASP A 158 -13.88 16.00 13.93
CA ASP A 158 -12.98 16.35 15.03
C ASP A 158 -11.63 16.81 14.47
N GLY A 159 -11.10 17.92 14.98
CA GLY A 159 -9.82 18.55 14.61
C GLY A 159 -8.63 17.60 14.49
N ALA A 160 -8.61 16.55 15.32
CA ALA A 160 -7.48 15.64 15.45
C ALA A 160 -7.64 14.30 14.69
N LYS A 161 -8.82 13.98 14.16
CA LYS A 161 -9.13 12.65 13.64
C LYS A 161 -9.05 12.61 12.11
N PRO A 162 -8.07 11.89 11.51
CA PRO A 162 -7.97 11.80 10.06
C PRO A 162 -9.07 10.94 9.45
N ILE A 163 -9.41 11.25 8.19
CA ILE A 163 -10.35 10.48 7.37
C ILE A 163 -9.63 10.07 6.09
N SER A 164 -9.63 8.77 5.80
CA SER A 164 -9.04 8.19 4.60
C SER A 164 -10.04 7.25 3.93
N LEU A 165 -10.48 7.60 2.73
CA LEU A 165 -11.42 6.79 1.93
C LEU A 165 -10.77 6.42 0.60
N GLY A 166 -10.77 5.14 0.25
CA GLY A 166 -10.10 4.63 -0.94
C GLY A 166 -10.96 3.67 -1.77
N SER A 167 -10.89 3.78 -3.09
CA SER A 167 -11.40 2.75 -4.01
C SER A 167 -10.44 2.47 -5.16
N VAL A 168 -10.49 1.27 -5.76
CA VAL A 168 -9.78 1.01 -7.03
C VAL A 168 -10.73 1.13 -8.21
N ASN A 169 -11.86 0.41 -8.19
CA ASN A 169 -12.87 0.45 -9.24
C ASN A 169 -14.24 0.71 -8.60
N GLY A 170 -14.70 1.96 -8.70
CA GLY A 170 -15.93 2.38 -8.07
C GLY A 170 -16.00 3.88 -7.83
N SER A 171 -17.05 4.32 -7.15
CA SER A 171 -17.22 5.73 -6.78
C SER A 171 -17.01 5.92 -5.28
N VAL A 172 -16.35 7.01 -4.92
CA VAL A 172 -16.18 7.45 -3.53
C VAL A 172 -17.06 8.67 -3.30
N LEU A 173 -18.00 8.57 -2.37
CA LEU A 173 -18.87 9.67 -1.95
C LEU A 173 -18.58 9.99 -0.48
N LEU A 174 -18.12 11.22 -0.23
CA LEU A 174 -17.97 11.78 1.10
C LEU A 174 -19.04 12.84 1.33
N ILE A 175 -19.77 12.74 2.44
CA ILE A 175 -20.70 13.76 2.92
C ILE A 175 -20.23 14.23 4.30
N ILE A 176 -19.94 15.52 4.43
CA ILE A 176 -19.48 16.15 5.69
C ILE A 176 -20.36 17.36 6.04
N PRO A 177 -20.40 17.83 7.30
CA PRO A 177 -21.19 19.00 7.69
C PRO A 177 -20.93 20.24 6.81
N SER A 178 -21.94 21.09 6.59
CA SER A 178 -21.75 22.28 5.73
C SER A 178 -20.70 23.23 6.29
N ASP A 179 -20.62 23.35 7.62
CA ASP A 179 -19.68 24.20 8.35
C ASP A 179 -18.36 23.50 8.73
N ALA A 180 -18.04 22.40 8.04
CA ALA A 180 -16.82 21.63 8.25
C ALA A 180 -15.54 22.45 8.08
N ASN A 181 -14.61 22.32 9.03
CA ASN A 181 -13.23 22.77 8.86
C ASN A 181 -12.38 21.54 8.54
N ALA A 182 -11.58 21.57 7.47
CA ALA A 182 -10.77 20.42 7.06
C ALA A 182 -9.68 20.81 6.06
N ILE A 183 -8.66 19.98 5.92
CA ILE A 183 -7.76 20.00 4.77
C ILE A 183 -8.10 18.80 3.89
N VAL A 184 -8.57 19.07 2.67
CA VAL A 184 -9.07 18.04 1.77
C VAL A 184 -8.07 17.83 0.64
N ARG A 185 -7.64 16.57 0.49
CA ARG A 185 -6.90 16.09 -0.67
C ARG A 185 -7.69 14.96 -1.31
N ALA A 186 -8.05 15.11 -2.58
CA ALA A 186 -8.70 14.08 -3.36
C ALA A 186 -7.94 13.87 -4.67
N SER A 187 -7.70 12.61 -5.04
CA SER A 187 -7.06 12.25 -6.31
C SER A 187 -7.79 11.09 -6.97
N THR A 188 -8.02 11.19 -8.29
CA THR A 188 -8.46 10.06 -9.09
C THR A 188 -7.80 10.00 -10.46
N VAL A 189 -7.40 8.79 -10.89
CA VAL A 189 -6.69 8.60 -12.17
C VAL A 189 -7.64 8.69 -13.36
N HIS A 190 -8.73 7.93 -13.35
CA HIS A 190 -9.79 7.97 -14.37
C HIS A 190 -11.13 8.19 -13.70
N GLY A 191 -11.73 9.36 -13.87
CA GLY A 191 -12.97 9.67 -13.18
C GLY A 191 -13.31 11.14 -13.29
N ALA A 192 -14.06 11.66 -12.32
CA ALA A 192 -14.19 13.09 -12.13
C ALA A 192 -14.14 13.34 -10.62
N ILE A 193 -13.57 14.47 -10.22
CA ILE A 193 -13.75 14.98 -8.87
C ILE A 193 -14.82 16.06 -8.95
N SER A 194 -15.85 15.93 -8.12
CA SER A 194 -16.87 16.95 -7.92
C SER A 194 -16.90 17.33 -6.46
N ASN A 195 -17.04 18.61 -6.17
CA ASN A 195 -17.20 19.08 -4.80
C ASN A 195 -18.23 20.21 -4.74
N GLU A 196 -19.06 20.22 -3.70
CA GLU A 196 -20.10 21.23 -3.48
C GLU A 196 -19.58 22.43 -2.65
N PHE A 197 -18.33 22.39 -2.18
CA PHE A 197 -17.72 23.46 -1.37
C PHE A 197 -17.05 24.56 -2.20
N GLY A 198 -16.92 24.39 -3.52
CA GLY A 198 -16.29 25.37 -4.41
C GLY A 198 -14.75 25.28 -4.45
N LEU A 199 -14.15 24.18 -3.99
CA LEU A 199 -12.74 23.91 -4.17
C LEU A 199 -12.42 23.76 -5.65
N GLN A 200 -11.29 24.32 -6.08
CA GLN A 200 -10.83 24.15 -7.45
C GLN A 200 -10.38 22.72 -7.68
N VAL A 201 -10.97 22.08 -8.67
CA VAL A 201 -10.51 20.79 -9.19
C VAL A 201 -9.54 21.11 -10.31
N GLN A 202 -8.30 20.64 -10.16
CA GLN A 202 -7.34 20.65 -11.25
C GLN A 202 -7.59 19.40 -12.08
N HIS A 203 -8.02 19.64 -13.31
CA HIS A 203 -8.13 18.59 -14.30
C HIS A 203 -6.77 18.46 -14.98
N GLY A 204 -6.13 17.30 -14.87
CA GLY A 204 -5.01 16.96 -15.74
C GLY A 204 -5.47 16.93 -17.18
N ASP A 205 -4.64 17.41 -18.11
CA ASP A 205 -4.97 17.54 -19.53
C ASP A 205 -5.23 16.17 -20.22
N TYR A 206 -4.84 15.04 -19.59
CA TYR A 206 -4.93 13.69 -20.19
C TYR A 206 -5.48 12.58 -19.26
N VAL A 207 -5.04 12.52 -18.01
CA VAL A 207 -5.51 11.63 -16.92
C VAL A 207 -5.23 12.33 -15.59
N GLY A 208 -5.86 11.89 -14.49
CA GLY A 208 -5.66 12.52 -13.20
C GLY A 208 -6.57 13.72 -12.98
N HIS A 209 -7.36 13.65 -11.92
CA HIS A 209 -8.04 14.78 -11.34
C HIS A 209 -7.57 14.90 -9.92
N GLU A 210 -7.14 16.09 -9.55
CA GLU A 210 -6.74 16.37 -8.20
C GLU A 210 -7.52 17.55 -7.65
N LEU A 211 -7.70 17.52 -6.35
CA LEU A 211 -8.26 18.60 -5.58
C LEU A 211 -7.44 18.67 -4.30
N TYR A 212 -6.84 19.83 -4.07
CA TYR A 212 -6.19 20.12 -2.80
C TYR A 212 -6.60 21.50 -2.32
N GLY A 213 -7.19 21.54 -1.13
CA GLY A 213 -7.55 22.80 -0.52
C GLY A 213 -8.08 22.68 0.89
N GLN A 214 -8.33 23.84 1.46
CA GLN A 214 -8.74 24.03 2.83
C GLN A 214 -10.20 24.46 2.88
N LEU A 215 -10.96 23.83 3.78
CA LEU A 215 -12.30 24.24 4.18
C LEU A 215 -12.23 24.96 5.52
N GLY A 216 -12.89 26.12 5.60
CA GLY A 216 -12.93 26.97 6.79
C GLY A 216 -11.52 27.33 7.29
N ASN A 217 -11.30 27.19 8.59
CA ASN A 217 -10.03 27.50 9.25
C ASN A 217 -8.97 26.37 9.13
N GLY A 218 -9.26 25.30 8.39
CA GLY A 218 -8.44 24.08 8.38
C GLY A 218 -8.73 23.20 9.60
N GLY A 219 -8.20 21.98 9.61
CA GLY A 219 -8.54 20.98 10.65
C GLY A 219 -8.11 19.57 10.26
N PRO A 220 -8.96 18.53 10.46
CA PRO A 220 -8.61 17.17 10.13
C PRO A 220 -8.25 17.01 8.66
N ARG A 221 -7.33 16.10 8.41
CA ARG A 221 -6.89 15.73 7.06
C ARG A 221 -7.86 14.72 6.49
N ILE A 222 -8.42 15.04 5.34
CA ILE A 222 -9.31 14.17 4.57
C ILE A 222 -8.53 13.76 3.31
N LYS A 223 -8.17 12.47 3.19
CA LYS A 223 -7.57 11.87 2.00
C LYS A 223 -8.63 11.03 1.29
N LEU A 224 -8.91 11.34 0.02
CA LEU A 224 -9.79 10.56 -0.85
C LEU A 224 -8.99 10.06 -2.04
N GLY A 225 -8.92 8.74 -2.22
CA GLY A 225 -8.20 8.11 -3.32
C GLY A 225 -9.14 7.28 -4.17
N ASN A 226 -9.01 7.37 -5.49
CA ASN A 226 -9.68 6.45 -6.40
C ASN A 226 -8.86 6.16 -7.65
N VAL A 227 -8.85 4.95 -8.18
CA VAL A 227 -8.17 4.68 -9.46
C VAL A 227 -9.12 4.90 -10.63
N ASN A 228 -10.26 4.20 -10.65
CA ASN A 228 -11.25 4.25 -11.72
C ASN A 228 -12.64 4.53 -11.15
N GLY A 229 -13.07 5.79 -11.26
CA GLY A 229 -14.43 6.25 -11.02
C GLY A 229 -14.50 7.61 -10.34
N ARG A 230 -15.71 8.06 -10.01
CA ARG A 230 -15.94 9.43 -9.52
C ARG A 230 -15.63 9.57 -8.03
N ILE A 231 -15.00 10.67 -7.65
CA ILE A 231 -14.99 11.17 -6.27
C ILE A 231 -16.00 12.33 -6.17
N SER A 232 -16.88 12.26 -5.18
CA SER A 232 -17.87 13.31 -4.90
C SER A 232 -17.75 13.74 -3.44
N ILE A 233 -17.55 15.04 -3.22
CA ILE A 233 -17.50 15.65 -1.89
C ILE A 233 -18.72 16.55 -1.75
N LYS A 234 -19.63 16.19 -0.86
CA LYS A 234 -20.89 16.91 -0.65
C LYS A 234 -20.97 17.46 0.77
N HIS A 235 -21.73 18.53 0.91
CA HIS A 235 -22.08 19.01 2.24
C HIS A 235 -23.37 18.32 2.72
N ALA A 236 -23.50 18.13 4.03
CA ALA A 236 -24.74 17.71 4.65
C ALA A 236 -25.76 18.83 4.41
N GLN A 237 -26.97 18.51 3.95
CA GLN A 237 -28.03 19.52 3.75
C GLN A 237 -28.64 19.93 5.10
N ASP A 238 -27.80 20.45 6.00
CA ASP A 238 -28.03 20.67 7.43
C ASP A 238 -28.48 22.10 7.77
N GLY A 239 -28.73 22.94 6.75
CA GLY A 239 -29.15 24.33 6.90
C GLY A 239 -28.07 25.26 7.45
N ARG A 240 -26.83 24.78 7.65
CA ARG A 240 -25.71 25.60 8.10
C ARG A 240 -25.06 26.30 6.91
N LYS A 241 -24.31 27.36 7.21
CA LYS A 241 -23.54 28.08 6.18
C LYS A 241 -22.41 27.18 5.68
N VAL A 242 -22.31 27.02 4.36
CA VAL A 242 -21.23 26.26 3.73
C VAL A 242 -19.88 26.93 4.00
N SER A 243 -18.92 26.14 4.47
CA SER A 243 -17.56 26.56 4.77
C SER A 243 -16.88 27.18 3.57
N THR A 244 -16.09 28.23 3.83
CA THR A 244 -15.27 28.87 2.81
C THR A 244 -14.21 27.91 2.31
N ALA A 245 -14.07 27.79 0.99
CA ALA A 245 -13.06 26.97 0.35
C ALA A 245 -11.89 27.82 -0.14
N THR A 246 -10.67 27.45 0.26
CA THR A 246 -9.43 28.04 -0.26
C THR A 246 -8.64 26.95 -0.98
N GLY A 247 -8.44 27.09 -2.29
CA GLY A 247 -7.56 26.19 -3.04
C GLY A 247 -6.12 26.32 -2.56
N LEU A 248 -5.46 25.20 -2.30
CA LEU A 248 -4.05 25.16 -1.88
C LEU A 248 -3.12 24.71 -3.02
N LEU A 249 -3.66 24.47 -4.21
CA LEU A 249 -2.90 24.24 -5.42
C LEU A 249 -2.28 25.57 -5.89
N THR A 250 -0.95 25.63 -6.01
CA THR A 250 -0.25 26.84 -6.49
C THR A 250 -0.35 26.97 -8.01
N LEU A 251 -0.72 28.17 -8.50
CA LEU A 251 -0.74 28.57 -9.92
C LEU A 251 0.69 28.66 -10.52
N LYS A 252 1.47 27.58 -10.54
CA LYS A 252 2.75 27.51 -11.26
C LYS A 252 2.74 26.64 -12.51
N ASP A 253 1.61 26.01 -12.84
CA ASP A 253 1.52 25.04 -13.94
C ASP A 253 0.79 25.56 -15.19
N LYS A 254 0.42 26.85 -15.24
CA LYS A 254 -0.29 27.43 -16.41
C LYS A 254 0.60 27.95 -17.56
N ASP A 255 1.92 28.00 -17.41
CA ASP A 255 2.81 28.65 -18.41
C ASP A 255 3.54 27.71 -19.36
N LYS A 256 3.25 26.40 -19.38
CA LYS A 256 3.90 25.46 -20.33
C LYS A 256 3.04 24.98 -21.49
N ASN A 257 1.75 25.31 -21.52
CA ASN A 257 0.84 24.78 -22.55
C ASN A 257 0.31 25.88 -23.51
N LYS A 258 1.23 26.56 -24.23
CA LYS A 258 0.88 27.32 -25.45
C LYS A 258 1.87 27.05 -26.59
N GLY A 259 1.43 26.21 -27.51
CA GLY A 259 1.98 25.95 -28.84
C GLY A 259 1.49 24.57 -29.26
N TYR A 260 0.60 24.35 -30.23
CA TYR A 260 0.55 24.85 -31.61
C TYR A 260 -0.84 24.51 -32.20
N GLY A 261 -1.38 25.34 -33.10
CA GLY A 261 -2.50 24.96 -33.98
C GLY A 261 -3.33 26.15 -34.51
N PRO A 262 -3.39 26.41 -35.83
CA PRO A 262 -3.98 27.62 -36.40
C PRO A 262 -5.48 27.48 -36.68
N GLY A 263 -6.24 28.58 -36.56
CA GLY A 263 -7.58 28.66 -37.15
C GLY A 263 -8.54 29.68 -36.52
N HIS A 264 -8.56 30.88 -37.10
CA HIS A 264 -9.69 31.80 -37.29
C HIS A 264 -10.57 32.30 -36.11
N GLY A 265 -10.40 33.59 -35.81
CA GLY A 265 -11.46 34.60 -35.94
C GLY A 265 -12.41 34.82 -34.76
N GLU A 266 -12.16 35.87 -33.96
CA GLU A 266 -12.98 37.10 -33.88
C GLU A 266 -12.39 38.04 -32.82
N GLY A 267 -12.32 39.33 -33.16
CA GLY A 267 -11.57 40.34 -32.42
C GLY A 267 -12.26 40.83 -31.15
N SER A 268 -11.45 41.28 -30.19
CA SER A 268 -11.87 42.31 -29.24
C SER A 268 -10.67 43.22 -28.91
N GLU A 269 -10.95 44.52 -28.87
CA GLU A 269 -10.04 45.69 -28.97
C GLU A 269 -9.10 45.91 -27.77
N GLY A 270 -8.50 44.87 -27.18
CA GLY A 270 -7.64 44.98 -26.00
C GLY A 270 -6.12 45.01 -26.24
N ASP A 271 -5.65 44.64 -27.43
CA ASP A 271 -4.23 44.30 -27.64
C ASP A 271 -3.37 45.42 -28.24
N GLU A 272 -3.95 46.53 -28.71
CA GLU A 272 -3.17 47.64 -29.29
C GLU A 272 -2.48 48.54 -28.24
N GLU A 273 -2.88 48.46 -26.98
CA GLU A 273 -2.34 49.32 -25.91
C GLU A 273 -1.11 48.70 -25.22
N ARG A 274 -1.01 47.36 -25.19
CA ARG A 274 0.14 46.64 -24.61
C ARG A 274 1.36 46.66 -25.53
N ASP A 275 1.14 46.70 -26.83
CA ASP A 275 2.21 46.67 -27.83
C ASP A 275 2.94 48.03 -27.98
N ARG A 276 2.33 49.12 -27.48
CA ARG A 276 2.99 50.45 -27.40
C ARG A 276 3.88 50.59 -26.17
N ALA A 277 3.55 49.90 -25.07
CA ALA A 277 4.34 49.95 -23.82
C ALA A 277 5.67 49.18 -23.90
N GLN A 278 5.79 48.14 -24.74
CA GLN A 278 7.03 47.37 -24.89
C GLN A 278 8.06 47.96 -25.86
N ARG A 279 7.69 49.01 -26.61
CA ARG A 279 8.56 49.66 -27.60
C ARG A 279 9.44 50.79 -27.03
N GLN A 280 9.39 51.04 -25.71
CA GLN A 280 10.15 52.11 -25.04
C GLN A 280 11.26 51.64 -24.08
N MET A 281 11.65 50.36 -24.06
CA MET A 281 12.87 49.96 -23.34
C MET A 281 14.11 50.30 -24.18
N SER A 282 15.03 51.07 -23.60
CA SER A 282 16.29 51.46 -24.23
C SER A 282 17.13 50.22 -24.59
N ALA A 283 17.90 50.31 -25.66
CA ALA A 283 18.84 49.27 -26.06
C ALA A 283 19.93 49.00 -24.99
N GLU A 284 20.16 49.97 -24.09
CA GLU A 284 21.06 49.82 -22.93
C GLU A 284 20.47 48.90 -21.84
N ASP A 285 19.20 49.08 -21.47
CA ASP A 285 18.56 48.26 -20.41
C ASP A 285 18.51 46.77 -20.80
N ARG A 286 18.33 46.48 -22.09
CA ARG A 286 18.37 45.10 -22.61
C ARG A 286 19.76 44.50 -22.56
N ARG A 287 20.82 45.30 -22.72
CA ARG A 287 22.22 44.84 -22.62
C ARG A 287 22.60 44.54 -21.17
N GLU A 288 22.26 45.42 -20.24
CA GLU A 288 22.51 45.19 -18.80
C GLU A 288 21.78 43.95 -18.28
N ALA A 289 20.51 43.74 -18.66
CA ALA A 289 19.77 42.55 -18.28
C ALA A 289 20.38 41.24 -18.83
N LEU A 290 20.98 41.30 -20.02
CA LEU A 290 21.66 40.15 -20.65
C LEU A 290 23.02 39.86 -20.00
N GLU A 291 23.76 40.88 -19.59
CA GLU A 291 25.03 40.72 -18.87
C GLU A 291 24.81 40.22 -17.45
N ALA A 292 23.80 40.74 -16.73
CA ALA A 292 23.42 40.25 -15.40
C ALA A 292 23.02 38.76 -15.44
N ARG A 293 22.24 38.34 -16.43
CA ARG A 293 21.86 36.93 -16.62
C ARG A 293 23.03 36.02 -16.98
N ARG A 294 24.03 36.53 -17.70
CA ARG A 294 25.26 35.77 -18.01
C ARG A 294 26.12 35.57 -16.77
N ALA A 295 26.29 36.63 -15.96
CA ALA A 295 27.03 36.58 -14.70
C ALA A 295 26.37 35.63 -13.68
N GLU A 296 25.04 35.67 -13.58
CA GLU A 296 24.28 34.78 -12.70
C GLU A 296 24.36 33.31 -13.15
N ARG A 297 24.35 33.05 -14.47
CA ARG A 297 24.52 31.70 -15.02
C ARG A 297 25.90 31.13 -14.75
N THR A 298 26.95 31.95 -14.81
CA THR A 298 28.32 31.51 -14.48
C THR A 298 28.49 31.24 -12.98
N GLN A 299 27.97 32.10 -12.10
CA GLN A 299 28.01 31.86 -10.65
C GLN A 299 27.23 30.59 -10.26
N ARG A 300 26.07 30.36 -10.89
CA ARG A 300 25.26 29.17 -10.63
C ARG A 300 25.90 27.89 -11.14
N ALA A 301 26.64 27.95 -12.25
CA ALA A 301 27.40 26.81 -12.76
C ALA A 301 28.59 26.44 -11.86
N GLU A 302 29.27 27.44 -11.30
CA GLU A 302 30.40 27.25 -10.39
C GLU A 302 29.94 26.72 -9.03
N ALA A 303 28.85 27.26 -8.46
CA ALA A 303 28.22 26.73 -7.26
C ALA A 303 27.75 25.26 -7.44
N ALA A 304 27.24 24.92 -8.62
CA ALA A 304 26.87 23.53 -8.94
C ALA A 304 28.09 22.60 -9.14
N ARG A 305 29.27 23.13 -9.48
CA ARG A 305 30.51 22.34 -9.55
C ARG A 305 31.01 22.04 -8.14
N VAL A 306 31.09 23.06 -7.28
CA VAL A 306 31.53 22.92 -5.89
C VAL A 306 30.60 21.99 -5.10
N ASN A 307 29.28 22.12 -5.25
CA ASN A 307 28.33 21.20 -4.60
C ASN A 307 28.49 19.74 -5.06
N ARG A 308 28.87 19.50 -6.33
CA ARG A 308 29.11 18.13 -6.82
C ARG A 308 30.40 17.55 -6.27
N GLU A 309 31.46 18.35 -6.15
CA GLU A 309 32.72 17.91 -5.55
C GLU A 309 32.54 17.58 -4.06
N VAL A 310 31.85 18.44 -3.31
CA VAL A 310 31.53 18.20 -1.89
C VAL A 310 30.63 16.97 -1.73
N GLN A 311 29.63 16.77 -2.60
CA GLN A 311 28.79 15.57 -2.54
C GLN A 311 29.56 14.28 -2.82
N VAL A 312 30.51 14.29 -3.77
CA VAL A 312 31.32 13.10 -4.06
C VAL A 312 32.27 12.77 -2.91
N GLU A 313 32.82 13.77 -2.24
CA GLU A 313 33.69 13.59 -1.08
C GLU A 313 32.91 13.06 0.14
N VAL A 314 31.76 13.65 0.45
CA VAL A 314 30.86 13.17 1.51
C VAL A 314 30.36 11.74 1.21
N GLN A 315 30.03 11.44 -0.06
CA GLN A 315 29.60 10.10 -0.46
C GLN A 315 30.70 9.06 -0.23
N ARG A 316 31.97 9.39 -0.50
CA ARG A 316 33.11 8.50 -0.27
C ARG A 316 33.35 8.23 1.20
N GLU A 317 33.24 9.25 2.05
CA GLU A 317 33.37 9.09 3.50
C GLU A 317 32.23 8.23 4.08
N VAL A 318 31.00 8.45 3.63
CA VAL A 318 29.83 7.65 4.03
C VAL A 318 29.99 6.20 3.58
N GLU A 319 30.44 5.94 2.35
CA GLU A 319 30.70 4.57 1.88
C GLU A 319 31.82 3.89 2.66
N GLN A 320 32.86 4.62 3.06
CA GLN A 320 33.93 4.07 3.88
C GLN A 320 33.42 3.70 5.28
N ALA A 321 32.63 4.58 5.90
CA ALA A 321 32.00 4.31 7.19
C ALA A 321 31.05 3.11 7.14
N ILE A 322 30.26 2.97 6.06
CA ILE A 322 29.39 1.81 5.85
C ILE A 322 30.22 0.53 5.69
N ARG A 323 31.32 0.55 4.94
CA ARG A 323 32.20 -0.62 4.77
C ARG A 323 32.86 -1.05 6.07
N GLU A 324 33.25 -0.10 6.92
CA GLU A 324 33.82 -0.39 8.24
C GLU A 324 32.77 -0.96 9.20
N ALA A 325 31.58 -0.34 9.25
CA ALA A 325 30.45 -0.85 10.03
C ALA A 325 30.03 -2.27 9.59
N GLN A 326 30.00 -2.54 8.28
CA GLN A 326 29.71 -3.88 7.76
C GLN A 326 30.77 -4.92 8.16
N ARG A 327 32.05 -4.53 8.24
CA ARG A 327 33.13 -5.42 8.70
C ARG A 327 33.01 -5.72 10.20
N GLU A 328 32.65 -4.74 11.01
CA GLU A 328 32.38 -4.92 12.45
C GLU A 328 31.18 -5.84 12.68
N ILE A 329 30.08 -5.60 11.96
CA ILE A 329 28.88 -6.46 12.00
C ILE A 329 29.23 -7.89 11.58
N ALA A 330 30.00 -8.08 10.51
CA ALA A 330 30.42 -9.42 10.07
C ALA A 330 31.39 -10.12 11.06
N ARG A 331 32.10 -9.38 11.90
CA ARG A 331 32.90 -9.96 13.00
C ARG A 331 32.00 -10.36 14.16
N ALA A 332 31.08 -9.47 14.57
CA ALA A 332 30.11 -9.75 15.62
C ALA A 332 29.19 -10.94 15.26
N GLN A 333 28.72 -11.03 14.02
CA GLN A 333 27.91 -12.15 13.54
C GLN A 333 28.67 -13.48 13.60
N ARG A 334 29.97 -13.49 13.27
CA ARG A 334 30.81 -14.70 13.36
C ARG A 334 31.10 -15.12 14.80
N GLU A 335 31.16 -14.15 15.72
CA GLU A 335 31.32 -14.41 17.14
C GLU A 335 30.03 -14.99 17.75
N ILE A 336 28.88 -14.38 17.43
CA ILE A 336 27.55 -14.89 17.79
C ILE A 336 27.33 -16.27 17.21
N GLU A 337 27.68 -16.53 15.95
CA GLU A 337 27.50 -17.85 15.32
C GLU A 337 28.37 -18.91 16.00
N ARG A 338 29.60 -18.57 16.42
CA ARG A 338 30.47 -19.47 17.20
C ARG A 338 29.93 -19.75 18.59
N GLU A 339 29.40 -18.74 19.27
CA GLU A 339 28.75 -18.92 20.58
C GLU A 339 27.47 -19.74 20.48
N THR A 340 26.63 -19.45 19.47
CA THR A 340 25.41 -20.20 19.20
C THR A 340 25.71 -21.65 18.87
N GLN A 341 26.74 -21.94 18.07
CA GLN A 341 27.17 -23.32 17.79
C GLN A 341 27.74 -24.02 19.03
N ARG A 342 28.40 -23.29 19.95
CA ARG A 342 28.83 -23.83 21.25
C ARG A 342 27.65 -24.14 22.15
N GLU A 343 26.68 -23.24 22.25
CA GLU A 343 25.47 -23.43 23.05
C GLU A 343 24.60 -24.57 22.52
N VAL A 344 24.43 -24.69 21.19
CA VAL A 344 23.72 -25.81 20.58
C VAL A 344 24.44 -27.13 20.85
N ARG A 345 25.77 -27.16 20.75
CA ARG A 345 26.56 -28.36 21.11
C ARG A 345 26.44 -28.71 22.59
N GLU A 346 26.38 -27.72 23.48
CA GLU A 346 26.14 -27.95 24.91
C GLU A 346 24.70 -28.40 25.21
N ARG A 347 23.69 -27.87 24.49
CA ARG A 347 22.28 -28.27 24.64
C ARG A 347 22.07 -29.72 24.22
N VAL A 348 22.64 -30.11 23.08
CA VAL A 348 22.63 -31.50 22.61
C VAL A 348 23.36 -32.43 23.59
N ARG A 349 24.42 -31.95 24.25
CA ARG A 349 25.12 -32.70 25.31
C ARG A 349 24.32 -32.80 26.61
N ARG A 350 23.48 -31.81 26.94
CA ARG A 350 22.59 -31.82 28.11
C ARG A 350 21.36 -32.69 27.89
N GLU A 351 20.78 -32.70 26.70
CA GLU A 351 19.62 -33.55 26.35
C GLU A 351 19.95 -35.05 26.41
N VAL A 352 21.19 -35.45 26.12
CA VAL A 352 21.64 -36.85 26.23
C VAL A 352 21.85 -37.29 27.69
N ARG A 353 21.83 -36.40 28.69
CA ARG A 353 22.22 -36.73 30.08
C ARG A 353 21.26 -36.28 31.19
N GLY A 354 20.06 -35.78 30.91
CA GLY A 354 19.24 -35.10 31.93
C GLY A 354 17.78 -35.50 32.02
N GLN A 355 17.46 -36.79 32.25
CA GLN A 355 16.26 -37.15 33.01
C GLN A 355 16.60 -37.02 34.50
N SER A 356 16.11 -35.96 35.16
CA SER A 356 15.74 -35.85 36.59
C SER A 356 15.93 -34.43 37.15
N GLU A 357 14.90 -34.02 37.90
CA GLU A 357 14.89 -33.04 39.01
C GLU A 357 15.07 -31.53 38.74
N GLY A 358 14.03 -30.76 39.13
CA GLY A 358 14.13 -29.87 40.29
C GLY A 358 14.51 -28.39 40.10
N VAL A 359 13.49 -27.53 40.22
CA VAL A 359 13.41 -26.21 40.90
C VAL A 359 14.67 -25.33 41.03
N GLY A 360 14.55 -24.05 40.66
CA GLY A 360 15.43 -22.98 41.15
C GLY A 360 14.90 -21.57 40.86
N GLU A 361 14.43 -20.90 41.91
CA GLU A 361 14.15 -19.45 41.94
C GLU A 361 15.42 -18.61 41.69
N GLY A 362 15.25 -17.45 41.07
CA GLY A 362 16.29 -16.42 40.97
C GLY A 362 15.69 -15.03 40.86
N LYS A 363 15.53 -14.34 41.99
CA LYS A 363 15.22 -12.91 42.08
C LYS A 363 16.42 -12.09 41.59
N GLY A 364 16.16 -11.08 40.76
CA GLY A 364 17.13 -10.05 40.36
C GLY A 364 16.44 -8.68 40.26
N SER A 365 16.64 -7.85 41.28
CA SER A 365 16.16 -6.48 41.39
C SER A 365 16.99 -5.50 40.54
N GLY A 366 16.33 -4.62 39.78
CA GLY A 366 16.97 -3.46 39.14
C GLY A 366 15.93 -2.47 38.62
N LYS A 367 15.68 -1.39 39.38
CA LYS A 367 14.89 -0.23 38.91
C LYS A 367 15.71 0.58 37.92
N GLY A 368 15.18 0.79 36.72
CA GLY A 368 15.70 1.75 35.73
C GLY A 368 14.63 2.04 34.69
N TYR A 369 14.13 3.28 34.67
CA TYR A 369 13.17 3.76 33.67
C TYR A 369 13.82 3.77 32.29
N GLY A 370 13.24 2.97 31.39
CA GLY A 370 13.61 2.85 29.98
C GLY A 370 12.95 1.59 29.47
N HIS A 371 11.75 1.71 28.87
CA HIS A 371 11.08 0.58 28.24
C HIS A 371 11.95 0.07 27.09
N LYS A 372 12.84 -0.89 27.37
CA LYS A 372 13.50 -1.70 26.34
C LYS A 372 12.43 -2.62 25.79
N GLY A 373 11.98 -2.37 24.56
CA GLY A 373 11.07 -3.27 23.87
C GLY A 373 11.59 -4.71 23.93
N LEU A 374 10.71 -5.65 24.23
CA LEU A 374 11.07 -7.05 24.30
C LEU A 374 11.16 -7.62 22.88
N THR A 375 12.09 -8.54 22.68
CA THR A 375 12.31 -9.20 21.40
C THR A 375 12.44 -10.69 21.63
N GLU A 376 11.67 -11.48 20.88
CA GLU A 376 11.77 -12.93 20.86
C GLU A 376 12.18 -13.36 19.45
N ARG A 377 13.05 -14.38 19.37
CA ARG A 377 13.45 -14.97 18.09
C ARG A 377 13.13 -16.44 18.08
N GLU A 378 12.54 -16.90 16.99
CA GLU A 378 12.34 -18.31 16.70
C GLU A 378 12.74 -18.60 15.25
N SER A 379 13.23 -19.81 15.02
CA SER A 379 13.65 -20.25 13.69
C SER A 379 13.15 -21.67 13.44
N LYS A 380 12.82 -21.98 12.19
CA LYS A 380 12.41 -23.32 11.77
C LYS A 380 12.78 -23.56 10.32
N THR A 381 13.07 -24.83 10.02
CA THR A 381 13.50 -25.31 8.71
C THR A 381 12.55 -26.38 8.21
N PHE A 382 12.25 -26.34 6.92
CA PHE A 382 11.38 -27.25 6.19
C PHE A 382 12.18 -27.88 5.05
N SER A 383 12.31 -29.19 5.03
CA SER A 383 12.94 -29.90 3.90
C SER A 383 12.00 -29.89 2.70
N ILE A 384 12.50 -29.53 1.51
CA ILE A 384 11.71 -29.43 0.28
C ILE A 384 12.15 -30.49 -0.73
N ALA A 385 11.16 -31.13 -1.36
CA ALA A 385 11.38 -31.91 -2.57
C ALA A 385 10.95 -31.09 -3.80
N GLY A 386 11.88 -30.80 -4.71
CA GLY A 386 11.59 -30.04 -5.93
C GLY A 386 11.50 -28.52 -5.72
N SER A 387 10.69 -27.84 -6.53
CA SER A 387 10.51 -26.37 -6.45
C SER A 387 9.39 -26.05 -5.46
N PRO A 388 9.64 -25.28 -4.37
CA PRO A 388 8.62 -25.03 -3.38
C PRO A 388 7.64 -23.94 -3.79
N HIS A 389 6.45 -24.02 -3.21
CA HIS A 389 5.47 -22.94 -3.18
C HIS A 389 5.47 -22.34 -1.77
N VAL A 390 5.95 -21.10 -1.63
CA VAL A 390 6.14 -20.46 -0.34
C VAL A 390 5.17 -19.29 -0.20
N ASN A 391 4.28 -19.37 0.79
CA ASN A 391 3.34 -18.31 1.14
C ASN A 391 3.73 -17.64 2.45
N ILE A 392 4.05 -16.35 2.41
CA ILE A 392 4.47 -15.55 3.55
C ILE A 392 3.45 -14.43 3.76
N VAL A 393 2.84 -14.40 4.93
CA VAL A 393 1.90 -13.34 5.31
C VAL A 393 2.38 -12.72 6.61
N THR A 394 2.53 -11.40 6.63
CA THR A 394 2.76 -10.63 7.85
C THR A 394 1.76 -9.48 7.95
N PHE A 395 1.65 -8.91 9.15
CA PHE A 395 0.82 -7.75 9.43
C PHE A 395 1.68 -6.49 9.57
N ASP A 396 2.86 -6.60 10.20
CA ASP A 396 3.83 -5.51 10.35
C ASP A 396 5.25 -6.07 10.50
N GLY A 397 6.26 -5.24 10.26
CA GLY A 397 7.68 -5.63 10.26
C GLY A 397 8.19 -6.02 8.87
N ALA A 398 9.51 -5.85 8.68
CA ALA A 398 10.15 -6.14 7.40
C ALA A 398 10.22 -7.65 7.11
N VAL A 399 9.93 -8.03 5.86
CA VAL A 399 10.14 -9.40 5.36
C VAL A 399 11.29 -9.38 4.39
N THR A 400 12.33 -10.16 4.67
CA THR A 400 13.45 -10.37 3.76
C THR A 400 13.48 -11.83 3.31
N VAL A 401 13.39 -12.05 2.01
CA VAL A 401 13.44 -13.38 1.39
C VAL A 401 14.72 -13.50 0.56
N ARG A 402 15.54 -14.53 0.83
CA ARG A 402 16.83 -14.77 0.16
C ARG A 402 16.85 -16.13 -0.52
N GLY A 403 17.23 -16.15 -1.78
CA GLY A 403 17.49 -17.36 -2.55
C GLY A 403 18.81 -18.03 -2.17
N TRP A 404 18.80 -19.33 -1.91
CA TRP A 404 19.99 -20.12 -1.59
C TRP A 404 20.01 -21.48 -2.29
N ASP A 405 21.15 -22.17 -2.20
CA ASP A 405 21.44 -23.41 -2.94
C ASP A 405 21.05 -24.69 -2.19
N LYS A 406 20.28 -24.57 -1.11
CA LYS A 406 19.83 -25.71 -0.32
C LYS A 406 18.36 -26.07 -0.63
N PRO A 407 17.99 -27.36 -0.64
CA PRO A 407 16.61 -27.81 -0.86
C PRO A 407 15.77 -27.72 0.43
N GLU A 408 15.84 -26.58 1.11
CA GLU A 408 15.10 -26.33 2.34
C GLU A 408 14.56 -24.89 2.32
N VAL A 409 13.43 -24.69 2.99
CA VAL A 409 12.94 -23.36 3.35
C VAL A 409 13.25 -23.15 4.83
N MET A 410 13.95 -22.09 5.17
CA MET A 410 14.24 -21.75 6.56
C MET A 410 13.70 -20.36 6.83
N TYR A 411 13.11 -20.13 8.00
CA TYR A 411 12.84 -18.77 8.45
C TYR A 411 13.40 -18.53 9.83
N THR A 412 13.67 -17.26 10.10
CA THR A 412 13.87 -16.69 11.43
C THR A 412 12.88 -15.56 11.60
N ALA A 413 12.00 -15.69 12.59
CA ALA A 413 11.07 -14.65 12.97
C ALA A 413 11.63 -13.90 14.19
N THR A 414 11.64 -12.57 14.10
CA THR A 414 11.94 -11.67 15.21
C THR A 414 10.66 -10.96 15.60
N LYS A 415 10.04 -11.40 16.70
CA LYS A 415 8.85 -10.79 17.29
C LYS A 415 9.28 -9.62 18.17
N ARG A 416 8.55 -8.50 18.12
CA ARG A 416 8.75 -7.34 18.98
C ARG A 416 7.45 -6.94 19.63
N GLY A 417 7.53 -6.56 20.91
CA GLY A 417 6.44 -5.98 21.69
C GLY A 417 6.98 -4.98 22.70
N GLY A 418 6.16 -4.00 23.10
CA GLY A 418 6.48 -3.03 24.15
C GLY A 418 6.57 -3.65 25.54
N ASP A 419 5.86 -4.75 25.77
CA ASP A 419 5.92 -5.57 26.97
C ASP A 419 5.76 -7.08 26.69
N GLU A 420 5.77 -7.89 27.76
CA GLU A 420 5.73 -9.36 27.65
C GLU A 420 4.36 -9.89 27.21
N GLN A 421 3.29 -9.12 27.45
CA GLN A 421 1.95 -9.47 26.99
C GLN A 421 1.80 -9.21 25.49
N GLU A 422 2.23 -8.03 25.02
CA GLU A 422 2.25 -7.69 23.59
C GLU A 422 3.14 -8.66 22.79
N LEU A 423 4.29 -9.06 23.33
CA LEU A 423 5.19 -10.03 22.68
C LEU A 423 4.54 -11.41 22.53
N LYS A 424 3.81 -11.89 23.56
CA LYS A 424 3.13 -13.20 23.55
C LYS A 424 1.96 -13.25 22.58
N GLN A 425 1.39 -12.10 22.21
CA GLN A 425 0.30 -12.01 21.24
C GLN A 425 0.78 -12.09 19.78
N VAL A 426 2.08 -11.92 19.53
CA VAL A 426 2.66 -12.11 18.19
C VAL A 426 2.95 -13.59 17.99
N ALA A 427 2.16 -14.24 17.13
CA ALA A 427 2.29 -15.67 16.83
C ALA A 427 2.74 -15.89 15.38
N ILE A 428 3.67 -16.83 15.18
CA ILE A 428 4.05 -17.31 13.85
C ILE A 428 3.46 -18.70 13.65
N GLN A 429 2.46 -18.79 12.78
CA GLN A 429 1.85 -20.04 12.39
C GLN A 429 2.57 -20.56 11.16
N THR A 430 2.98 -21.83 11.20
CA THR A 430 3.66 -22.45 10.06
C THR A 430 3.10 -23.81 9.73
N GLU A 431 2.93 -24.05 8.44
CA GLU A 431 2.41 -25.31 7.91
C GLU A 431 3.23 -25.73 6.70
N GLN A 432 3.47 -27.04 6.56
CA GLN A 432 4.08 -27.63 5.39
C GLN A 432 3.19 -28.78 4.89
N GLN A 433 2.82 -28.71 3.60
CA GLN A 433 2.14 -29.80 2.90
C GLN A 433 2.93 -30.12 1.63
N GLY A 434 3.69 -31.22 1.66
CA GLY A 434 4.61 -31.56 0.56
C GLY A 434 5.64 -30.46 0.33
N SER A 435 5.63 -29.87 -0.86
CA SER A 435 6.54 -28.78 -1.27
C SER A 435 5.96 -27.38 -1.01
N SER A 436 4.75 -27.28 -0.47
CA SER A 436 4.13 -26.02 -0.09
C SER A 436 4.43 -25.69 1.37
N VAL A 437 4.95 -24.48 1.62
CA VAL A 437 5.26 -23.97 2.96
C VAL A 437 4.50 -22.66 3.17
N SER A 438 3.74 -22.57 4.26
CA SER A 438 3.10 -21.32 4.68
C SER A 438 3.69 -20.82 5.99
N ILE A 439 4.04 -19.54 6.03
CA ILE A 439 4.55 -18.82 7.19
C ILE A 439 3.66 -17.60 7.40
N ILE A 440 2.89 -17.58 8.49
CA ILE A 440 1.92 -16.53 8.76
C ILE A 440 2.21 -15.92 10.12
N ALA A 441 2.68 -14.67 10.11
CA ALA A 441 2.78 -13.85 11.31
C ALA A 441 1.42 -13.16 11.56
N LYS A 442 0.89 -13.32 12.77
CA LYS A 442 -0.33 -12.65 13.23
C LYS A 442 -0.06 -11.99 14.57
N SER A 443 -0.70 -10.85 14.80
CA SER A 443 -0.83 -10.24 16.11
C SER A 443 -2.30 -10.10 16.46
N GLU A 444 -2.62 -10.28 17.75
CA GLU A 444 -3.97 -10.03 18.27
C GLU A 444 -4.21 -8.55 18.60
N GLU A 445 -3.16 -7.73 18.66
CA GLU A 445 -3.22 -6.27 18.87
C GLU A 445 -2.29 -5.47 17.93
N SER A 446 -2.56 -4.18 17.77
CA SER A 446 -1.92 -3.28 16.79
C SER A 446 -0.48 -2.85 17.12
N ASN A 447 0.08 -3.25 18.26
CA ASN A 447 1.38 -2.72 18.74
C ASN A 447 2.56 -3.68 18.59
N GLY A 448 2.33 -4.94 18.23
CA GLY A 448 3.40 -5.90 17.96
C GLY A 448 4.00 -5.70 16.56
N ALA A 449 5.20 -6.23 16.31
CA ALA A 449 5.76 -6.33 14.96
C ALA A 449 6.49 -7.65 14.78
N ALA A 450 6.45 -8.21 13.56
CA ALA A 450 7.11 -9.47 13.23
C ALA A 450 8.00 -9.31 11.99
N SER A 451 9.31 -9.22 12.20
CA SER A 451 10.26 -9.25 11.09
C SER A 451 10.59 -10.70 10.73
N LEU A 452 10.58 -11.02 9.44
CA LEU A 452 10.85 -12.37 8.93
C LEU A 452 12.09 -12.35 8.03
N ASP A 453 13.10 -13.14 8.37
CA ASP A 453 14.21 -13.49 7.48
C ASP A 453 13.97 -14.90 6.95
N VAL A 454 13.61 -15.03 5.68
CA VAL A 454 13.26 -16.30 5.04
C VAL A 454 14.29 -16.65 3.97
N TYR A 455 14.73 -17.90 3.94
CA TYR A 455 15.61 -18.46 2.94
C TYR A 455 14.84 -19.52 2.16
N VAL A 456 14.88 -19.43 0.83
CA VAL A 456 14.16 -20.31 -0.09
C VAL A 456 15.10 -20.82 -1.19
N PRO A 457 14.89 -22.02 -1.76
CA PRO A 457 15.62 -22.45 -2.95
C PRO A 457 15.55 -21.40 -4.07
N ARG A 458 16.63 -21.21 -4.83
CA ARG A 458 16.69 -20.16 -5.88
C ARG A 458 15.59 -20.25 -6.92
N ASN A 459 15.01 -21.43 -7.18
CA ASN A 459 13.84 -21.59 -8.02
C ASN A 459 12.62 -21.90 -7.16
N SER A 460 11.74 -20.92 -6.96
CA SER A 460 10.59 -21.00 -6.06
C SER A 460 9.39 -20.24 -6.60
N THR A 461 8.18 -20.74 -6.33
CA THR A 461 6.95 -19.94 -6.42
C THR A 461 6.75 -19.25 -5.09
N LEU A 462 6.65 -17.92 -5.08
CA LEU A 462 6.65 -17.12 -3.87
C LEU A 462 5.47 -16.15 -3.86
N HIS A 463 4.70 -16.17 -2.79
CA HIS A 463 3.69 -15.17 -2.48
C HIS A 463 4.04 -14.52 -1.15
N VAL A 464 4.27 -13.21 -1.16
CA VAL A 464 4.56 -12.41 0.04
C VAL A 464 3.53 -11.30 0.15
N SER A 465 2.82 -11.27 1.27
CA SER A 465 1.86 -10.22 1.60
C SER A 465 2.18 -9.60 2.95
N SER A 466 2.15 -8.28 3.01
CA SER A 466 2.27 -7.49 4.25
C SER A 466 1.16 -6.45 4.29
N GLN A 467 0.75 -6.01 5.49
CA GLN A 467 -0.14 -4.85 5.59
C GLN A 467 0.68 -3.57 5.35
N ASP A 468 1.72 -3.32 6.14
CA ASP A 468 2.46 -2.04 6.08
C ASP A 468 4.00 -2.22 6.02
N GLY A 469 4.49 -3.46 6.17
CA GLY A 469 5.93 -3.75 6.24
C GLY A 469 6.67 -3.69 4.89
N GLU A 470 7.97 -3.39 4.96
CA GLU A 470 8.91 -3.44 3.83
C GLU A 470 9.13 -4.88 3.35
N LEU A 471 9.16 -5.07 2.02
CA LEU A 471 9.42 -6.36 1.40
C LEU A 471 10.75 -6.32 0.63
N ASN A 472 11.68 -7.18 1.02
CA ASN A 472 12.98 -7.35 0.38
C ASN A 472 13.10 -8.77 -0.21
N LEU A 473 13.36 -8.88 -1.50
CA LEU A 473 13.59 -10.15 -2.19
C LEU A 473 14.97 -10.15 -2.87
N GLU A 474 15.78 -11.16 -2.61
CA GLU A 474 17.13 -11.28 -3.16
C GLU A 474 17.40 -12.67 -3.76
N GLY A 475 17.82 -12.74 -5.02
CA GLY A 475 18.41 -13.97 -5.57
C GLY A 475 17.42 -15.10 -5.84
N VAL A 476 16.12 -14.80 -6.00
CA VAL A 476 15.05 -15.77 -6.25
C VAL A 476 14.50 -15.64 -7.66
N SER A 477 14.31 -16.78 -8.31
CA SER A 477 13.70 -16.93 -9.62
C SER A 477 12.46 -17.82 -9.56
N GLY A 478 11.50 -17.60 -10.46
CA GLY A 478 10.27 -18.38 -10.54
C GLY A 478 9.04 -17.51 -10.79
N GLU A 479 7.91 -17.86 -10.16
CA GLU A 479 6.69 -17.04 -10.14
C GLU A 479 6.61 -16.31 -8.80
N LEU A 480 6.68 -14.99 -8.83
CA LEU A 480 6.92 -14.15 -7.66
C LEU A 480 5.82 -13.10 -7.54
N THR A 481 5.09 -13.08 -6.43
CA THR A 481 4.07 -12.08 -6.12
C THR A 481 4.39 -11.41 -4.79
N LEU A 482 4.59 -10.09 -4.81
CA LEU A 482 4.84 -9.30 -3.59
C LEU A 482 3.79 -8.20 -3.46
N ARG A 483 3.15 -8.11 -2.29
CA ARG A 483 2.10 -7.12 -2.01
C ARG A 483 2.27 -6.50 -0.64
N THR A 484 2.16 -5.18 -0.58
CA THR A 484 2.13 -4.43 0.69
C THR A 484 1.15 -3.27 0.57
N GLY A 485 0.60 -2.79 1.69
CA GLY A 485 -0.26 -1.61 1.75
C GLY A 485 0.56 -0.35 1.54
N ASP A 486 1.41 0.03 2.50
CA ASP A 486 2.19 1.27 2.40
C ASP A 486 3.73 1.05 2.32
N GLY A 487 4.20 -0.19 2.50
CA GLY A 487 5.63 -0.51 2.53
C GLY A 487 6.35 -0.38 1.18
N SER A 488 7.67 -0.15 1.21
CA SER A 488 8.50 -0.24 0.00
C SER A 488 8.79 -1.69 -0.38
N ILE A 489 8.90 -1.95 -1.69
CA ILE A 489 9.25 -3.26 -2.23
C ILE A 489 10.60 -3.14 -2.94
N LYS A 490 11.55 -3.99 -2.56
CA LYS A 490 12.85 -4.10 -3.21
C LYS A 490 13.09 -5.52 -3.70
N VAL A 491 13.44 -5.67 -4.97
CA VAL A 491 13.80 -6.94 -5.59
C VAL A 491 15.19 -6.80 -6.22
N THR A 492 16.11 -7.69 -5.87
CA THR A 492 17.48 -7.69 -6.41
C THR A 492 17.87 -9.08 -6.91
N ASN A 493 18.51 -9.16 -8.08
CA ASN A 493 19.01 -10.40 -8.67
C ASN A 493 17.91 -11.48 -8.84
N GLY A 494 16.71 -11.08 -9.27
CA GLY A 494 15.58 -11.99 -9.47
C GLY A 494 15.39 -12.44 -10.92
N GLY A 495 14.53 -13.42 -11.16
CA GLY A 495 14.15 -13.77 -12.53
C GLY A 495 12.84 -14.55 -12.66
N GLY A 496 12.35 -14.71 -13.89
CA GLY A 496 11.07 -15.37 -14.17
C GLY A 496 9.91 -14.38 -14.30
N GLN A 497 8.80 -14.61 -13.61
CA GLN A 497 7.62 -13.75 -13.63
C GLN A 497 7.45 -13.05 -12.28
N LEU A 498 7.36 -11.72 -12.29
CA LEU A 498 7.25 -10.90 -11.08
C LEU A 498 6.03 -9.99 -11.16
N GLN A 499 5.14 -10.10 -10.17
CA GLN A 499 4.06 -9.16 -9.89
C GLN A 499 4.34 -8.44 -8.57
N VAL A 500 4.41 -7.11 -8.60
CA VAL A 500 4.64 -6.29 -7.40
C VAL A 500 3.60 -5.18 -7.28
N ASN A 501 2.96 -5.09 -6.11
CA ASN A 501 1.93 -4.10 -5.84
C ASN A 501 2.16 -3.45 -4.46
N THR A 502 2.19 -2.12 -4.42
CA THR A 502 2.14 -1.34 -3.18
C THR A 502 1.11 -0.21 -3.31
N GLY A 503 0.55 0.25 -2.21
CA GLY A 503 -0.37 1.39 -2.16
C GLY A 503 0.38 2.69 -2.38
N ASP A 504 1.24 3.10 -1.46
CA ASP A 504 2.00 4.37 -1.59
C ASP A 504 3.53 4.17 -1.64
N GLY A 505 4.02 2.95 -1.45
CA GLY A 505 5.45 2.66 -1.32
C GLY A 505 6.25 2.72 -2.63
N GLU A 506 7.57 2.89 -2.51
CA GLU A 506 8.49 2.82 -3.63
C GLU A 506 8.75 1.37 -4.08
N ILE A 507 8.87 1.15 -5.39
CA ILE A 507 9.25 -0.13 -5.97
C ILE A 507 10.64 0.00 -6.59
N ARG A 508 11.60 -0.78 -6.10
CA ARG A 508 12.95 -0.89 -6.68
C ARG A 508 13.22 -2.31 -7.14
N ILE A 509 13.39 -2.50 -8.44
CA ILE A 509 13.79 -3.77 -9.04
C ILE A 509 15.16 -3.58 -9.69
N ALA A 510 16.14 -4.38 -9.29
CA ALA A 510 17.50 -4.32 -9.83
C ALA A 510 18.01 -5.70 -10.26
N SER A 511 18.73 -5.76 -11.38
CA SER A 511 19.25 -6.98 -11.98
C SER A 511 18.17 -8.07 -12.14
N PHE A 512 16.99 -7.73 -12.66
CA PHE A 512 15.93 -8.70 -12.90
C PHE A 512 15.93 -9.23 -14.34
N GLU A 513 15.76 -10.54 -14.52
CA GLU A 513 15.66 -11.16 -15.86
C GLU A 513 14.30 -11.86 -16.06
N GLY A 514 13.45 -11.34 -16.95
CA GLY A 514 12.14 -11.95 -17.25
C GLY A 514 10.99 -10.94 -17.37
N GLN A 515 9.79 -11.36 -16.98
CA GLN A 515 8.58 -10.55 -17.07
C GLN A 515 8.27 -9.85 -15.74
N VAL A 516 7.95 -8.55 -15.80
CA VAL A 516 7.61 -7.73 -14.63
C VAL A 516 6.30 -6.99 -14.84
N ASP A 517 5.44 -7.03 -13.83
CA ASP A 517 4.26 -6.17 -13.68
C ASP A 517 4.31 -5.45 -12.33
N ALA A 518 4.64 -4.16 -12.36
CA ALA A 518 4.86 -3.33 -11.18
C ALA A 518 3.82 -2.22 -11.06
N ARG A 519 3.16 -2.11 -9.89
CA ARG A 519 2.14 -1.09 -9.63
C ARG A 519 2.29 -0.44 -8.26
N THR A 520 2.26 0.88 -8.23
CA THR A 520 2.17 1.69 -7.02
C THR A 520 1.15 2.82 -7.21
N GLY A 521 0.54 3.32 -6.14
CA GLY A 521 -0.35 4.48 -6.15
C GLY A 521 0.46 5.75 -6.32
N ASP A 522 1.25 6.14 -5.31
CA ASP A 522 1.99 7.42 -5.35
C ASP A 522 3.52 7.23 -5.47
N GLY A 523 4.03 6.00 -5.28
CA GLY A 523 5.46 5.72 -5.21
C GLY A 523 6.20 5.80 -6.55
N SER A 524 7.52 5.99 -6.50
CA SER A 524 8.35 5.86 -7.70
C SER A 524 8.66 4.39 -8.01
N ILE A 525 8.85 4.09 -9.30
CA ILE A 525 9.24 2.77 -9.78
C ILE A 525 10.61 2.87 -10.43
N SER A 526 11.61 2.18 -9.89
CA SER A 526 12.93 2.01 -10.52
C SER A 526 13.12 0.58 -10.98
N LEU A 527 13.41 0.40 -12.27
CA LEU A 527 13.53 -0.89 -12.93
C LEU A 527 14.91 -0.98 -13.59
N ASP A 528 15.69 -1.98 -13.20
CA ASP A 528 16.94 -2.35 -13.85
C ASP A 528 16.94 -3.86 -14.14
N GLY A 529 17.22 -4.22 -15.39
CA GLY A 529 17.15 -5.63 -15.79
C GLY A 529 17.20 -5.90 -17.30
N LYS A 530 16.98 -7.18 -17.63
CA LYS A 530 16.73 -7.67 -18.99
C LYS A 530 15.31 -8.20 -19.05
N PHE A 531 14.39 -7.38 -19.55
CA PHE A 531 12.97 -7.69 -19.52
C PHE A 531 12.52 -8.39 -20.80
N THR A 532 11.75 -9.47 -20.66
CA THR A 532 11.03 -10.10 -21.78
C THR A 532 9.63 -9.51 -21.94
N GLY A 533 9.04 -9.00 -20.85
CA GLY A 533 7.81 -8.21 -20.84
C GLY A 533 7.81 -7.28 -19.64
N LEU A 534 7.30 -6.06 -19.80
CA LEU A 534 7.33 -5.06 -18.75
C LEU A 534 6.04 -4.24 -18.76
N ALA A 535 5.37 -4.22 -17.61
CA ALA A 535 4.32 -3.27 -17.31
C ALA A 535 4.67 -2.55 -16.01
N ALA A 536 4.70 -1.23 -16.02
CA ALA A 536 4.95 -0.41 -14.84
C ALA A 536 3.92 0.71 -14.77
N ARG A 537 3.23 0.84 -13.63
CA ARG A 537 2.20 1.87 -13.44
C ARG A 537 2.34 2.55 -12.09
N THR A 538 2.38 3.86 -12.11
CA THR A 538 2.31 4.72 -10.92
C THR A 538 1.30 5.83 -11.14
N GLY A 539 0.66 6.31 -10.08
CA GLY A 539 -0.22 7.48 -10.11
C GLY A 539 0.62 8.74 -10.26
N ASP A 540 1.42 9.11 -9.25
CA ASP A 540 2.14 10.39 -9.27
C ASP A 540 3.67 10.23 -9.38
N GLY A 541 4.19 9.01 -9.23
CA GLY A 541 5.62 8.75 -9.14
C GLY A 541 6.35 8.74 -10.48
N ASN A 542 7.69 8.84 -10.41
CA ASN A 542 8.53 8.68 -11.60
C ASN A 542 8.74 7.21 -11.92
N ILE A 543 8.86 6.88 -13.20
CA ILE A 543 9.32 5.57 -13.67
C ILE A 543 10.71 5.73 -14.24
N SER A 544 11.71 5.08 -13.65
CA SER A 544 13.05 4.99 -14.20
C SER A 544 13.29 3.58 -14.72
N LEU A 545 13.60 3.45 -16.01
CA LEU A 545 13.93 2.19 -16.66
C LEU A 545 15.40 2.23 -17.10
N SER A 546 16.21 1.33 -16.55
CA SER A 546 17.60 1.10 -16.92
C SER A 546 17.74 -0.24 -17.62
N VAL A 547 18.22 -0.21 -18.86
CA VAL A 547 18.37 -1.41 -19.71
C VAL A 547 19.72 -1.39 -20.43
N PRO A 548 20.26 -2.57 -20.84
CA PRO A 548 21.48 -2.61 -21.65
C PRO A 548 21.39 -1.74 -22.91
N SER A 549 22.47 -1.02 -23.24
CA SER A 549 22.57 -0.14 -24.42
C SER A 549 22.14 -0.77 -25.77
N ASN A 550 22.27 -2.09 -25.90
CA ASN A 550 21.92 -2.86 -27.09
C ASN A 550 20.49 -3.46 -27.07
N SER A 551 19.63 -2.97 -26.19
CA SER A 551 18.26 -3.48 -26.05
C SER A 551 17.34 -2.98 -27.16
N ASP A 552 16.53 -3.89 -27.70
CA ASP A 552 15.54 -3.62 -28.75
C ASP A 552 14.12 -3.85 -28.19
N PHE A 553 13.31 -2.80 -28.10
CA PHE A 553 11.94 -2.88 -27.57
C PHE A 553 11.10 -1.65 -27.97
N THR A 554 9.81 -1.72 -27.71
CA THR A 554 8.87 -0.63 -27.97
C THR A 554 8.25 -0.19 -26.64
N ILE A 555 8.26 1.10 -26.33
CA ILE A 555 7.57 1.65 -25.16
C ILE A 555 6.21 2.17 -25.60
N GLU A 556 5.17 1.75 -24.90
CA GLU A 556 3.84 2.36 -24.94
C GLU A 556 3.59 3.07 -23.62
N THR A 557 3.20 4.33 -23.71
CA THR A 557 3.04 5.19 -22.54
C THR A 557 1.93 6.21 -22.73
N ASN A 558 1.30 6.63 -21.65
CA ASN A 558 0.42 7.81 -21.60
C ASN A 558 1.20 9.12 -21.36
N ALA A 559 2.50 9.06 -21.04
CA ALA A 559 3.32 10.25 -20.77
C ALA A 559 3.59 11.06 -22.05
N GLU A 560 3.72 12.38 -21.89
CA GLU A 560 4.01 13.28 -23.02
C GLU A 560 5.39 13.05 -23.65
N GLY A 561 6.34 12.50 -22.91
CA GLY A 561 7.68 12.27 -23.40
C GLY A 561 8.45 11.29 -22.54
N ILE A 562 9.61 10.87 -23.05
CA ILE A 562 10.55 10.02 -22.33
C ILE A 562 11.86 10.79 -22.22
N ASP A 563 12.29 11.02 -20.98
CA ASP A 563 13.60 11.59 -20.68
C ASP A 563 14.65 10.51 -20.99
N ASN A 564 15.21 10.58 -22.19
CA ASN A 564 16.16 9.61 -22.68
C ASN A 564 17.61 10.00 -22.34
N ALA A 565 18.27 9.15 -21.55
CA ALA A 565 19.65 9.27 -21.12
C ALA A 565 20.50 8.15 -21.77
N GLY A 566 20.63 8.19 -23.09
CA GLY A 566 21.65 7.41 -23.81
C GLY A 566 21.16 6.24 -24.67
N MET A 567 19.85 6.08 -24.89
CA MET A 567 19.31 5.08 -25.83
C MET A 567 18.99 5.70 -27.20
N THR A 568 19.03 4.90 -28.27
CA THR A 568 18.52 5.35 -29.58
C THR A 568 17.01 5.15 -29.62
N ILE A 569 16.23 6.23 -29.63
CA ILE A 569 14.77 6.20 -29.66
C ILE A 569 14.21 6.94 -30.87
N SER A 570 13.10 6.43 -31.41
CA SER A 570 12.31 7.07 -32.46
C SER A 570 10.83 6.96 -32.14
N GLU A 571 10.05 8.00 -32.40
CA GLU A 571 8.60 7.92 -32.25
C GLU A 571 8.02 7.01 -33.33
N ASP A 572 7.09 6.13 -32.96
CA ASP A 572 6.42 5.18 -33.84
C ASP A 572 4.93 5.49 -33.96
N ILE A 573 4.25 4.88 -34.93
CA ILE A 573 2.81 5.04 -35.12
C ILE A 573 2.09 4.52 -33.87
N ALA A 574 1.51 5.46 -33.13
CA ALA A 574 0.73 5.17 -31.95
C ALA A 574 -0.60 4.47 -32.28
N PRO A 575 -1.07 3.55 -31.43
CA PRO A 575 -2.37 2.90 -31.62
C PRO A 575 -3.56 3.84 -31.41
N SER A 576 -3.36 4.96 -30.71
CA SER A 576 -4.38 6.00 -30.51
C SER A 576 -3.75 7.35 -30.20
N LYS A 577 -4.54 8.44 -30.23
CA LYS A 577 -4.09 9.79 -29.84
C LYS A 577 -3.68 9.93 -28.35
N ARG A 578 -4.06 8.96 -27.49
CA ARG A 578 -3.83 9.00 -26.03
C ARG A 578 -2.65 8.14 -25.55
N VAL A 579 -2.02 7.41 -26.47
CA VAL A 579 -0.87 6.56 -26.17
C VAL A 579 0.25 7.00 -27.08
N LYS A 580 1.42 7.30 -26.53
CA LYS A 580 2.63 7.50 -27.31
C LYS A 580 3.37 6.19 -27.43
N ARG A 581 3.97 6.00 -28.60
CA ARG A 581 4.74 4.80 -28.91
C ARG A 581 6.16 5.21 -29.29
N TRP A 582 7.13 4.65 -28.60
CA TRP A 582 8.54 4.92 -28.82
C TRP A 582 9.26 3.63 -29.15
N ARG A 583 9.84 3.55 -30.34
CA ARG A 583 10.71 2.45 -30.74
C ARG A 583 12.12 2.71 -30.21
N VAL A 584 12.64 1.78 -29.43
CA VAL A 584 14.02 1.76 -28.93
C VAL A 584 14.83 0.74 -29.73
N GLY A 585 15.96 1.17 -30.28
CA GLY A 585 16.77 0.34 -31.19
C GLY A 585 15.97 -0.08 -32.42
N ARG A 586 15.92 -1.38 -32.70
CA ARG A 586 15.11 -1.97 -33.79
C ARG A 586 13.63 -2.14 -33.43
N GLY A 587 13.25 -1.86 -32.19
CA GLY A 587 11.93 -2.20 -31.67
C GLY A 587 11.80 -3.67 -31.30
N GLY A 588 10.63 -4.08 -30.80
CA GLY A 588 10.40 -5.46 -30.40
C GLY A 588 9.24 -5.57 -29.42
N ASN A 589 9.48 -6.28 -28.31
CA ASN A 589 8.50 -6.47 -27.25
C ASN A 589 7.97 -5.12 -26.76
N VAL A 590 6.68 -5.08 -26.47
CA VAL A 590 6.01 -3.86 -26.02
C VAL A 590 6.10 -3.77 -24.50
N PHE A 591 6.70 -2.70 -24.00
CA PHE A 591 6.77 -2.33 -22.60
C PHE A 591 5.76 -1.21 -22.33
N VAL A 592 4.86 -1.44 -21.36
CA VAL A 592 3.81 -0.48 -21.00
C VAL A 592 4.24 0.28 -19.77
N LEU A 593 4.59 1.55 -19.91
CA LEU A 593 5.07 2.39 -18.82
C LEU A 593 4.10 3.57 -18.66
N ASN A 594 3.31 3.58 -17.59
CA ASN A 594 2.32 4.63 -17.38
C ASN A 594 2.55 5.33 -16.05
N THR A 595 2.50 6.65 -16.10
CA THR A 595 2.53 7.52 -14.93
C THR A 595 1.43 8.58 -15.11
N GLY A 596 0.81 9.04 -14.03
CA GLY A 596 -0.14 10.15 -14.07
C GLY A 596 0.61 11.47 -14.30
N ASP A 597 1.35 11.92 -13.29
CA ASP A 597 2.05 13.21 -13.31
C ASP A 597 3.59 13.10 -13.29
N GLY A 598 4.10 11.89 -13.14
CA GLY A 598 5.54 11.65 -13.08
C GLY A 598 6.22 11.66 -14.45
N ARG A 599 7.55 11.57 -14.42
CA ARG A 599 8.36 11.43 -15.63
C ARG A 599 8.79 9.99 -15.84
N ILE A 600 8.92 9.63 -17.11
CA ILE A 600 9.53 8.38 -17.53
C ILE A 600 10.95 8.68 -17.97
N VAL A 601 11.92 8.12 -17.24
CA VAL A 601 13.34 8.23 -17.54
C VAL A 601 13.81 6.90 -18.10
N LEU A 602 14.43 6.94 -19.28
CA LEU A 602 15.05 5.78 -19.90
C LEU A 602 16.56 5.95 -19.87
N ASN A 603 17.26 5.08 -19.14
CA ASN A 603 18.70 5.09 -19.02
C ASN A 603 19.32 3.92 -19.79
N SER A 604 20.42 4.21 -20.49
CA SER A 604 21.33 3.17 -20.97
C SER A 604 22.28 2.78 -19.84
N ARG A 605 22.55 1.48 -19.71
CA ARG A 605 23.64 0.95 -18.87
C ARG A 605 24.71 0.24 -19.68
#